data_AF-A0A9W8XB72-F1
#
_entry.id   AF-A0A9W8XB72-F1
#
_cell.length_a   1.000
_cell.length_b   1.000
_cell.length_c   1.000
_cell.angle_alpha   90.00
_cell.angle_beta   90.00
_cell.angle_gamma   90.00
#
_symmetry.space_group_name_H-M   'P 1'
#
loop_
_entity.id
_entity.type
_entity.pdbx_description
1 polymer ?
#
loop_
_entity_poly.entity_id
_entity_poly.type
_entity_poly.pdbx_seq_one_letter_code
_entity_poly.pdbx_strand_id
1 'polypeptide(L)'
;MGAWGHDLFQSDHDLDMVSEMTHDAGLYKLEEEAIAKAKAAGESDAEKQIYYNLYGPSHPDVVRHHLDSGVLVDLIEKKKAKMLAPPNRLDFLRDPCYEYVLLGACAMGLGCTLPSDYLNMLKKVYTEGGLMSGALMQMRKALFGPDGFTNGVPYDFESKDLIETANSMHDEDRQPGASGFVSLNVIGPGGFFNTGMGDSSTSTIIKELRAQHAKPDACGGCGVKAQQSGAALLQCAKCKNRRYCSSTCQKKHWKVHKRVCDPTLY
;
A
#
# COMPACT_ATOMS: atom_id res chain seq x y z
N MET A 1 15.95 -10.24 -1.77
CA MET A 1 14.72 -10.62 -2.50
C MET A 1 14.90 -10.20 -3.93
N GLY A 2 14.60 -11.09 -4.87
CA GLY A 2 14.69 -10.81 -6.30
C GLY A 2 13.51 -9.96 -6.76
N ALA A 3 13.67 -9.31 -7.90
CA ALA A 3 12.61 -8.65 -8.64
C ALA A 3 12.87 -8.84 -10.12
N TRP A 4 11.83 -9.05 -10.92
CA TRP A 4 11.96 -9.22 -12.37
C TRP A 4 11.42 -8.02 -13.14
N GLY A 5 10.90 -7.01 -12.45
CA GLY A 5 10.53 -5.75 -13.07
C GLY A 5 10.30 -4.64 -12.05
N HIS A 6 9.74 -3.54 -12.56
CA HIS A 6 9.55 -2.30 -11.80
C HIS A 6 8.07 -2.01 -11.50
N ASP A 7 7.17 -2.88 -11.92
CA ASP A 7 5.73 -2.76 -11.70
C ASP A 7 5.31 -3.48 -10.41
N LEU A 8 4.07 -3.25 -9.97
CA LEU A 8 3.48 -3.95 -8.83
C LEU A 8 3.50 -5.46 -9.08
N PHE A 9 3.72 -6.24 -8.03
CA PHE A 9 3.70 -7.71 -8.07
C PHE A 9 4.82 -8.33 -8.92
N GLN A 10 5.86 -7.56 -9.26
CA GLN A 10 7.03 -8.03 -10.01
C GLN A 10 8.27 -8.25 -9.13
N SER A 11 8.06 -8.46 -7.84
CA SER A 11 9.12 -8.73 -6.88
C SER A 11 8.72 -9.76 -5.84
N ASP A 12 9.70 -10.54 -5.37
CA ASP A 12 9.49 -11.44 -4.22
C ASP A 12 9.00 -10.64 -3.00
N HIS A 13 9.45 -9.39 -2.87
CA HIS A 13 9.05 -8.51 -1.78
C HIS A 13 7.53 -8.26 -1.77
N ASP A 14 6.96 -7.96 -2.94
CA ASP A 14 5.51 -7.80 -3.09
C ASP A 14 4.80 -9.08 -2.72
N LEU A 15 5.21 -10.21 -3.30
CA LEU A 15 4.54 -11.50 -3.08
C LEU A 15 4.61 -11.95 -1.61
N ASP A 16 5.72 -11.68 -0.93
CA ASP A 16 5.90 -11.94 0.51
C ASP A 16 4.95 -11.10 1.38
N MET A 17 4.73 -9.83 1.02
CA MET A 17 3.78 -8.97 1.71
C MET A 17 2.34 -9.39 1.40
N VAL A 18 2.03 -9.72 0.15
CA VAL A 18 0.71 -10.23 -0.26
C VAL A 18 0.39 -11.54 0.47
N SER A 19 1.35 -12.45 0.62
CA SER A 19 1.18 -13.71 1.33
C SER A 19 0.86 -13.49 2.82
N GLU A 20 1.56 -12.57 3.49
CA GLU A 20 1.27 -12.20 4.88
C GLU A 20 -0.13 -11.57 5.01
N MET A 21 -0.51 -10.68 4.10
CA MET A 21 -1.84 -10.07 4.10
C MET A 21 -2.94 -11.09 3.78
N THR A 22 -2.67 -12.09 2.93
CA THR A 22 -3.57 -13.21 2.63
C THR A 22 -3.84 -14.03 3.89
N HIS A 23 -2.79 -14.30 4.67
CA HIS A 23 -2.92 -14.94 5.99
C HIS A 23 -3.75 -14.07 6.94
N ASP A 24 -3.42 -12.78 7.09
CA ASP A 24 -4.12 -11.84 7.96
C ASP A 24 -5.61 -11.71 7.59
N ALA A 25 -5.96 -11.86 6.30
CA ALA A 25 -7.32 -11.87 5.78
C ALA A 25 -8.10 -13.15 6.14
N GLY A 26 -7.44 -14.19 6.67
CA GLY A 26 -8.05 -15.48 6.94
C GLY A 26 -8.34 -16.31 5.69
N LEU A 27 -7.76 -15.97 4.53
CA LEU A 27 -8.04 -16.64 3.27
C LEU A 27 -7.53 -18.07 3.22
N TYR A 28 -6.41 -18.38 3.88
CA TYR A 28 -5.93 -19.77 3.99
C TYR A 28 -6.92 -20.66 4.74
N LYS A 29 -7.56 -20.15 5.79
CA LYS A 29 -8.59 -20.90 6.51
C LYS A 29 -9.83 -21.10 5.63
N LEU A 30 -10.24 -20.05 4.91
CA LEU A 30 -11.36 -20.13 3.97
C LEU A 30 -11.09 -21.15 2.85
N GLU A 31 -9.85 -21.21 2.36
CA GLU A 31 -9.39 -22.17 1.36
C GLU A 31 -9.47 -23.61 1.89
N GLU A 32 -8.95 -23.86 3.09
CA GLU A 32 -9.03 -25.17 3.76
C GLU A 32 -10.48 -25.65 3.91
N GLU A 33 -11.38 -24.76 4.35
CA GLU A 33 -12.81 -25.05 4.49
C GLU A 33 -13.47 -25.37 3.13
N ALA A 34 -13.13 -24.61 2.08
CA ALA A 34 -13.63 -24.85 0.73
C ALA A 34 -13.14 -26.18 0.16
N ILE A 35 -11.85 -26.51 0.33
CA ILE A 35 -11.28 -27.79 -0.08
C ILE A 35 -11.94 -28.95 0.66
N ALA A 36 -12.13 -28.83 1.99
CA ALA A 36 -12.79 -29.86 2.78
C ALA A 36 -14.24 -30.09 2.33
N LYS A 37 -14.96 -29.02 1.97
CA LYS A 37 -16.33 -29.11 1.45
C LYS A 37 -16.40 -29.79 0.08
N ALA A 38 -15.50 -29.45 -0.84
CA ALA A 38 -15.41 -30.09 -2.17
C ALA A 38 -15.11 -31.59 -2.04
N LYS A 39 -14.18 -31.95 -1.14
CA LYS A 39 -13.88 -33.35 -0.77
C LYS A 39 -15.10 -34.11 -0.28
N ALA A 40 -15.86 -33.52 0.65
CA ALA A 40 -17.06 -34.12 1.19
C ALA A 40 -18.16 -34.32 0.14
N ALA A 41 -18.19 -33.50 -0.92
CA ALA A 41 -19.11 -33.60 -2.04
C ALA A 41 -18.71 -34.67 -3.08
N GLY A 42 -17.55 -35.32 -2.94
CA GLY A 42 -17.07 -36.34 -3.87
C GLY A 42 -16.51 -35.77 -5.18
N GLU A 43 -16.16 -34.49 -5.22
CA GLU A 43 -15.60 -33.81 -6.39
C GLU A 43 -14.09 -34.12 -6.51
N SER A 44 -13.75 -35.30 -7.04
CA SER A 44 -12.37 -35.81 -7.02
C SER A 44 -11.39 -35.17 -8.01
N ASP A 45 -11.85 -34.37 -8.97
CA ASP A 45 -10.99 -33.62 -9.91
C ASP A 45 -10.89 -32.11 -9.59
N ALA A 46 -11.74 -31.58 -8.69
CA ALA A 46 -11.73 -30.17 -8.28
C ALA A 46 -10.65 -29.85 -7.23
N GLU A 47 -9.98 -30.87 -6.67
CA GLU A 47 -8.92 -30.73 -5.67
C GLU A 47 -7.65 -30.00 -6.17
N LYS A 48 -7.58 -29.60 -7.45
CA LYS A 48 -6.37 -29.02 -8.04
C LYS A 48 -6.45 -27.52 -8.36
N GLN A 49 -7.57 -26.84 -8.10
CA GLN A 49 -7.73 -25.44 -8.51
C GLN A 49 -8.31 -24.50 -7.45
N ILE A 50 -8.53 -24.93 -6.20
CA ILE A 50 -8.92 -23.99 -5.15
C ILE A 50 -7.66 -23.43 -4.50
N TYR A 51 -7.42 -22.15 -4.76
CA TYR A 51 -6.43 -21.36 -4.04
C TYR A 51 -6.93 -19.91 -3.87
N TYR A 52 -6.91 -19.42 -2.63
CA TYR A 52 -7.40 -18.09 -2.26
C TYR A 52 -6.23 -17.21 -1.83
N ASN A 53 -5.96 -16.22 -2.66
CA ASN A 53 -4.89 -15.23 -2.47
C ASN A 53 -5.46 -13.82 -2.75
N LEU A 54 -4.87 -12.81 -2.12
CA LEU A 54 -5.18 -11.41 -2.44
C LEU A 54 -4.75 -11.00 -3.85
N TYR A 55 -3.83 -11.73 -4.47
CA TYR A 55 -3.36 -11.54 -5.84
C TYR A 55 -3.51 -12.82 -6.66
N GLY A 56 -4.22 -12.71 -7.80
CA GLY A 56 -4.43 -13.79 -8.75
C GLY A 56 -5.18 -15.04 -8.27
N PRO A 57 -6.19 -14.97 -7.37
CA PRO A 57 -6.88 -16.16 -6.85
C PRO A 57 -7.66 -16.93 -7.91
N SER A 58 -7.89 -18.21 -7.64
CA SER A 58 -8.76 -19.08 -8.47
C SER A 58 -10.22 -18.62 -8.56
N HIS A 59 -10.78 -18.14 -7.44
CA HIS A 59 -12.18 -17.74 -7.32
C HIS A 59 -12.25 -16.28 -6.81
N PRO A 60 -11.97 -15.29 -7.68
CA PRO A 60 -11.86 -13.90 -7.28
C PRO A 60 -13.14 -13.36 -6.62
N ASP A 61 -14.32 -13.78 -7.06
CA ASP A 61 -15.59 -13.36 -6.47
C ASP A 61 -15.77 -13.84 -5.03
N VAL A 62 -15.32 -15.06 -4.72
CA VAL A 62 -15.37 -15.62 -3.35
C VAL A 62 -14.45 -14.83 -2.44
N VAL A 63 -13.22 -14.58 -2.89
CA VAL A 63 -12.23 -13.79 -2.16
C VAL A 63 -12.74 -12.37 -1.93
N ARG A 64 -13.25 -11.71 -2.98
CA ARG A 64 -13.84 -10.38 -2.88
C ARG A 64 -14.99 -10.34 -1.88
N HIS A 65 -15.93 -11.29 -1.95
CA HIS A 65 -17.07 -11.34 -1.03
C HIS A 65 -16.61 -11.48 0.43
N HIS A 66 -15.62 -12.34 0.68
CA HIS A 66 -15.00 -12.49 2.00
C HIS A 66 -14.37 -11.18 2.49
N LEU A 67 -13.63 -10.48 1.63
CA LEU A 67 -13.02 -9.19 1.96
C LEU A 67 -14.07 -8.10 2.24
N ASP A 68 -15.09 -7.98 1.38
CA ASP A 68 -16.18 -7.00 1.50
C ASP A 68 -17.11 -7.29 2.70
N SER A 69 -17.03 -8.47 3.33
CA SER A 69 -17.80 -8.82 4.53
C SER A 69 -17.41 -8.04 5.80
N GLY A 70 -16.35 -7.21 5.72
CA GLY A 70 -15.81 -6.42 6.83
C GLY A 70 -14.33 -6.68 7.07
N VAL A 71 -13.82 -7.84 6.61
CA VAL A 71 -12.41 -8.24 6.74
C VAL A 71 -11.45 -7.20 6.15
N LEU A 72 -11.80 -6.63 4.98
CA LEU A 72 -10.97 -5.61 4.34
C LEU A 72 -10.89 -4.33 5.19
N VAL A 73 -11.99 -3.92 5.82
CA VAL A 73 -12.00 -2.71 6.67
C VAL A 73 -11.09 -2.92 7.89
N ASP A 74 -11.15 -4.09 8.52
CA ASP A 74 -10.29 -4.44 9.65
C ASP A 74 -8.81 -4.47 9.24
N LEU A 75 -8.50 -5.03 8.07
CA LEU A 75 -7.15 -5.01 7.50
C LEU A 75 -6.65 -3.59 7.23
N ILE A 76 -7.48 -2.74 6.61
CA ILE A 76 -7.15 -1.35 6.33
C ILE A 76 -6.79 -0.62 7.62
N GLU A 77 -7.61 -0.76 8.67
CA GLU A 77 -7.33 -0.10 9.96
C GLU A 77 -6.07 -0.67 10.63
N LYS A 78 -5.85 -1.99 10.59
CA LYS A 78 -4.62 -2.63 11.08
C LYS A 78 -3.37 -2.07 10.38
N LYS A 79 -3.37 -2.02 9.05
CA LYS A 79 -2.21 -1.55 8.27
C LYS A 79 -2.04 -0.03 8.38
N LYS A 80 -3.12 0.75 8.45
CA LYS A 80 -3.09 2.19 8.75
C LYS A 80 -2.47 2.48 10.12
N ALA A 81 -2.87 1.75 11.15
CA ALA A 81 -2.30 1.88 12.48
C ALA A 81 -0.79 1.58 12.48
N LYS A 82 -0.36 0.52 11.77
CA LYS A 82 1.07 0.20 11.59
C LYS A 82 1.83 1.32 10.87
N MET A 83 1.28 1.88 9.79
CA MET A 83 1.88 3.00 9.07
C MET A 83 2.04 4.25 9.94
N LEU A 84 1.03 4.56 10.78
CA LEU A 84 1.01 5.72 11.67
C LEU A 84 1.75 5.51 13.00
N ALA A 85 2.18 4.29 13.30
CA ALA A 85 3.01 4.00 14.45
C ALA A 85 4.42 4.62 14.30
N PRO A 86 5.16 4.82 15.41
CA PRO A 86 6.57 5.14 15.36
C PRO A 86 7.36 4.10 14.56
N PRO A 87 8.37 4.50 13.76
CA PRO A 87 9.15 3.56 12.96
C PRO A 87 9.81 2.48 13.83
N ASN A 88 9.75 1.24 13.37
CA ASN A 88 10.48 0.12 13.93
C ASN A 88 11.81 -0.07 13.17
N ARG A 89 12.84 -0.57 13.86
CA ARG A 89 14.16 -0.88 13.29
C ARG A 89 14.08 -1.88 12.14
N LEU A 90 13.05 -2.70 12.05
CA LEU A 90 12.87 -3.69 10.97
C LEU A 90 12.02 -3.17 9.79
N ASP A 91 11.50 -1.94 9.84
CA ASP A 91 10.63 -1.40 8.79
C ASP A 91 11.35 -1.24 7.44
N PHE A 92 12.67 -1.15 7.41
CA PHE A 92 13.45 -1.12 6.15
C PHE A 92 13.37 -2.44 5.36
N LEU A 93 12.95 -3.53 6.00
CA LEU A 93 12.71 -4.83 5.34
C LEU A 93 11.30 -4.95 4.76
N ARG A 94 10.32 -4.28 5.38
CA ARG A 94 8.90 -4.26 5.01
C ARG A 94 8.32 -2.92 5.41
N ASP A 95 8.33 -1.97 4.47
CA ASP A 95 7.91 -0.60 4.76
C ASP A 95 6.38 -0.57 5.00
N PRO A 96 5.91 -0.06 6.16
CA PRO A 96 4.48 -0.05 6.49
C PRO A 96 3.61 0.76 5.52
N CYS A 97 4.17 1.79 4.87
CA CYS A 97 3.44 2.56 3.87
C CYS A 97 3.37 1.79 2.54
N TYR A 98 4.43 1.07 2.16
CA TYR A 98 4.38 0.17 1.02
C TYR A 98 3.27 -0.86 1.21
N GLU A 99 3.28 -1.58 2.34
CA GLU A 99 2.31 -2.61 2.65
C GLU A 99 0.87 -2.08 2.59
N TYR A 100 0.65 -0.87 3.11
CA TYR A 100 -0.64 -0.18 3.06
C TYR A 100 -1.13 0.13 1.63
N VAL A 101 -0.20 0.49 0.74
CA VAL A 101 -0.47 0.77 -0.68
C VAL A 101 -0.71 -0.52 -1.46
N LEU A 102 0.07 -1.56 -1.17
CA LEU A 102 -0.04 -2.87 -1.80
C LEU A 102 -1.37 -3.56 -1.46
N LEU A 103 -1.85 -3.44 -0.21
CA LEU A 103 -3.20 -3.86 0.17
C LEU A 103 -4.26 -3.20 -0.73
N GLY A 104 -4.08 -1.90 -1.01
CA GLY A 104 -4.97 -1.12 -1.86
C GLY A 104 -4.97 -1.66 -3.29
N ALA A 105 -3.79 -1.93 -3.85
CA ALA A 105 -3.65 -2.54 -5.16
C ALA A 105 -4.34 -3.91 -5.25
N CYS A 106 -4.15 -4.78 -4.25
CA CYS A 106 -4.83 -6.09 -4.22
C CYS A 106 -6.36 -5.93 -4.19
N ALA A 107 -6.87 -5.06 -3.31
CA ALA A 107 -8.30 -4.82 -3.17
C ALA A 107 -8.92 -4.22 -4.45
N MET A 108 -8.19 -3.31 -5.13
CA MET A 108 -8.58 -2.77 -6.43
C MET A 108 -8.59 -3.85 -7.52
N GLY A 109 -7.57 -4.71 -7.56
CA GLY A 109 -7.46 -5.82 -8.50
C GLY A 109 -8.63 -6.81 -8.38
N LEU A 110 -9.10 -7.05 -7.16
CA LEU A 110 -10.27 -7.88 -6.88
C LEU A 110 -11.61 -7.15 -7.08
N GLY A 111 -11.59 -5.83 -7.29
CA GLY A 111 -12.82 -5.04 -7.42
C GLY A 111 -13.58 -4.85 -6.11
N CYS A 112 -12.90 -4.91 -4.96
CA CYS A 112 -13.51 -4.74 -3.64
C CYS A 112 -14.13 -3.34 -3.49
N THR A 113 -14.95 -3.16 -2.44
CA THR A 113 -15.52 -1.85 -2.09
C THR A 113 -14.60 -1.12 -1.11
N LEU A 114 -13.81 -0.18 -1.60
CA LEU A 114 -12.87 0.58 -0.77
C LEU A 114 -13.56 1.79 -0.12
N PRO A 115 -13.39 2.00 1.20
CA PRO A 115 -13.83 3.20 1.89
C PRO A 115 -13.21 4.48 1.30
N SER A 116 -13.98 5.58 1.27
CA SER A 116 -13.52 6.84 0.68
C SER A 116 -12.35 7.46 1.44
N ASP A 117 -12.30 7.31 2.76
CA ASP A 117 -11.19 7.76 3.60
C ASP A 117 -9.91 6.96 3.30
N TYR A 118 -10.04 5.66 3.03
CA TYR A 118 -8.92 4.83 2.58
C TYR A 118 -8.38 5.31 1.22
N LEU A 119 -9.24 5.50 0.22
CA LEU A 119 -8.84 6.03 -1.08
C LEU A 119 -8.18 7.41 -0.96
N ASN A 120 -8.72 8.29 -0.10
CA ASN A 120 -8.13 9.60 0.17
C ASN A 120 -6.77 9.50 0.87
N MET A 121 -6.56 8.51 1.73
CA MET A 121 -5.26 8.24 2.33
C MET A 121 -4.26 7.72 1.28
N LEU A 122 -4.64 6.73 0.47
CA LEU A 122 -3.82 6.18 -0.62
C LEU A 122 -3.33 7.28 -1.56
N LYS A 123 -4.23 8.19 -1.98
CA LYS A 123 -3.90 9.37 -2.80
C LYS A 123 -2.80 10.26 -2.19
N LYS A 124 -2.68 10.31 -0.86
CA LYS A 124 -1.66 11.11 -0.16
C LYS A 124 -0.33 10.37 0.01
N VAL A 125 -0.37 9.05 0.16
CA VAL A 125 0.78 8.27 0.65
C VAL A 125 1.41 7.32 -0.37
N TYR A 126 0.80 7.08 -1.53
CA TYR A 126 1.32 6.10 -2.50
C TYR A 126 2.76 6.36 -2.99
N THR A 127 3.24 7.61 -2.91
CA THR A 127 4.62 8.00 -3.27
C THR A 127 5.61 7.90 -2.11
N GLU A 128 5.19 7.48 -0.92
CA GLU A 128 5.94 7.67 0.31
C GLU A 128 6.47 6.36 0.91
N GLY A 129 6.14 5.20 0.33
CA GLY A 129 6.53 3.87 0.79
C GLY A 129 7.68 3.19 0.02
N GLY A 130 8.35 3.90 -0.89
CA GLY A 130 9.48 3.32 -1.64
C GLY A 130 9.10 2.30 -2.72
N LEU A 131 7.88 2.41 -3.27
CA LEU A 131 7.45 1.62 -4.43
C LEU A 131 8.38 1.86 -5.62
N MET A 132 8.57 0.81 -6.43
CA MET A 132 9.28 0.87 -7.71
C MET A 132 8.62 1.89 -8.66
N SER A 133 9.40 2.43 -9.61
CA SER A 133 8.93 3.49 -10.51
C SER A 133 7.70 3.12 -11.35
N GLY A 134 7.64 1.89 -11.87
CA GLY A 134 6.49 1.36 -12.61
C GLY A 134 5.26 1.21 -11.71
N ALA A 135 5.44 0.66 -10.51
CA ALA A 135 4.40 0.55 -9.49
C ALA A 135 3.81 1.92 -9.08
N LEU A 136 4.64 2.97 -8.99
CA LEU A 136 4.17 4.33 -8.75
C LEU A 136 3.30 4.86 -9.90
N MET A 137 3.66 4.57 -11.15
CA MET A 137 2.87 4.97 -12.32
C MET A 137 1.52 4.24 -12.37
N GLN A 138 1.54 2.94 -12.10
CA GLN A 138 0.35 2.10 -11.98
C GLN A 138 -0.62 2.60 -10.91
N MET A 139 -0.12 2.84 -9.69
CA MET A 139 -0.94 3.42 -8.60
C MET A 139 -1.47 4.82 -8.96
N ARG A 140 -0.67 5.64 -9.64
CA ARG A 140 -1.13 6.96 -10.11
C ARG A 140 -2.27 6.85 -11.11
N LYS A 141 -2.18 5.92 -12.08
CA LYS A 141 -3.24 5.65 -13.07
C LYS A 141 -4.51 5.18 -12.35
N ALA A 142 -4.40 4.24 -11.41
CA ALA A 142 -5.55 3.74 -10.66
C ALA A 142 -6.21 4.82 -9.79
N LEU A 143 -5.44 5.66 -9.11
CA LEU A 143 -5.97 6.65 -8.15
C LEU A 143 -6.45 7.96 -8.79
N PHE A 144 -5.88 8.35 -9.93
CA PHE A 144 -6.09 9.69 -10.52
C PHE A 144 -6.37 9.68 -12.04
N GLY A 145 -6.28 8.52 -12.69
CA GLY A 145 -6.50 8.40 -14.13
C GLY A 145 -7.96 8.61 -14.54
N PRO A 146 -8.22 8.96 -15.82
CA PRO A 146 -9.57 9.06 -16.35
C PRO A 146 -10.33 7.72 -16.28
N ASP A 147 -9.61 6.61 -16.49
CA ASP A 147 -10.09 5.24 -16.34
C ASP A 147 -9.59 4.62 -15.03
N GLY A 148 -9.56 5.44 -13.97
CA GLY A 148 -9.11 5.01 -12.64
C GLY A 148 -10.03 3.98 -11.99
N PHE A 149 -9.56 3.43 -10.88
CA PHE A 149 -10.29 2.43 -10.12
C PHE A 149 -11.69 2.90 -9.72
N THR A 150 -12.67 2.01 -9.89
CA THR A 150 -14.06 2.21 -9.49
C THR A 150 -14.51 1.05 -8.60
N ASN A 151 -15.09 1.38 -7.43
CA ASN A 151 -15.59 0.37 -6.51
C ASN A 151 -16.51 -0.63 -7.20
N GLY A 152 -16.24 -1.91 -6.98
CA GLY A 152 -17.02 -3.00 -7.53
C GLY A 152 -16.57 -3.52 -8.90
N VAL A 153 -15.61 -2.85 -9.54
CA VAL A 153 -15.03 -3.26 -10.83
C VAL A 153 -13.57 -3.67 -10.61
N PRO A 154 -13.19 -4.92 -10.91
CA PRO A 154 -11.79 -5.34 -10.90
C PRO A 154 -10.93 -4.43 -11.77
N TYR A 155 -9.79 -4.00 -11.23
CA TYR A 155 -8.86 -3.12 -11.94
C TYR A 155 -7.60 -3.87 -12.33
N ASP A 156 -7.34 -3.93 -13.64
CA ASP A 156 -6.13 -4.53 -14.17
C ASP A 156 -4.97 -3.53 -14.10
N PHE A 157 -3.91 -3.91 -13.37
CA PHE A 157 -2.69 -3.12 -13.28
C PHE A 157 -1.75 -3.37 -14.48
N GLU A 158 -2.02 -4.37 -15.32
CA GLU A 158 -1.18 -4.76 -16.47
C GLU A 158 0.23 -5.23 -16.03
N SER A 159 0.34 -5.71 -14.79
CA SER A 159 1.58 -6.27 -14.23
C SER A 159 1.87 -7.64 -14.82
N LYS A 160 3.04 -7.82 -15.42
CA LYS A 160 3.46 -9.12 -15.97
C LYS A 160 3.98 -10.05 -14.89
N ASP A 161 3.63 -11.31 -14.96
CA ASP A 161 4.29 -12.33 -14.15
C ASP A 161 5.75 -12.57 -14.60
N LEU A 162 6.48 -13.42 -13.88
CA LEU A 162 7.88 -13.72 -14.17
C LEU A 162 8.07 -14.34 -15.57
N ILE A 163 7.15 -15.22 -15.99
CA ILE A 163 7.21 -15.95 -17.26
C ILE A 163 6.89 -15.00 -18.41
N GLU A 164 5.83 -14.21 -18.29
CA GLU A 164 5.45 -13.17 -19.23
C GLU A 164 6.56 -12.13 -19.40
N THR A 165 7.20 -11.74 -18.30
CA THR A 165 8.34 -10.82 -18.34
C THR A 165 9.51 -11.42 -19.11
N ALA A 166 9.90 -12.67 -18.79
CA ALA A 166 10.95 -13.40 -19.48
C ALA A 166 10.68 -13.60 -20.98
N ASN A 167 9.42 -13.89 -21.34
CA ASN A 167 8.98 -14.06 -22.72
C ASN A 167 8.92 -12.74 -23.50
N SER A 168 8.72 -11.61 -22.82
CA SER A 168 8.66 -10.28 -23.44
C SER A 168 10.02 -9.61 -23.64
N MET A 169 11.12 -10.21 -23.17
CA MET A 169 12.47 -9.68 -23.40
C MET A 169 12.87 -9.77 -24.88
N HIS A 170 13.34 -8.66 -25.44
CA HIS A 170 13.99 -8.67 -26.75
C HIS A 170 15.43 -9.20 -26.66
N ASP A 171 15.96 -9.73 -27.76
CA ASP A 171 17.32 -10.29 -27.80
C ASP A 171 18.40 -9.25 -27.44
N GLU A 172 18.14 -7.97 -27.66
CA GLU A 172 19.05 -6.87 -27.30
C GLU A 172 19.15 -6.65 -25.77
N ASP A 173 18.09 -6.95 -25.04
CA ASP A 173 18.02 -6.85 -23.57
C ASP A 173 18.59 -8.11 -22.88
N ARG A 174 18.78 -9.20 -23.63
CA ARG A 174 19.39 -10.44 -23.15
C ARG A 174 20.91 -10.34 -23.12
N GLN A 175 21.46 -9.38 -22.38
CA GLN A 175 22.90 -9.31 -22.18
C GLN A 175 23.32 -10.30 -21.09
N PRO A 176 24.07 -11.37 -21.42
CA PRO A 176 24.55 -12.29 -20.41
C PRO A 176 25.56 -11.59 -19.51
N GLY A 177 25.42 -11.78 -18.20
CA GLY A 177 26.44 -11.36 -17.23
C GLY A 177 27.76 -12.11 -17.45
N ALA A 178 28.78 -11.76 -16.66
CA ALA A 178 30.14 -12.35 -16.77
C ALA A 178 30.18 -13.90 -16.68
N SER A 179 29.12 -14.55 -16.22
CA SER A 179 28.97 -16.00 -16.12
C SER A 179 28.06 -16.62 -17.20
N GLY A 180 27.67 -15.87 -18.24
CA GLY A 180 26.80 -16.37 -19.31
C GLY A 180 25.31 -16.41 -18.97
N PHE A 181 24.91 -15.99 -17.77
CA PHE A 181 23.51 -15.97 -17.33
C PHE A 181 22.86 -14.62 -17.67
N VAL A 182 21.73 -14.65 -18.37
CA VAL A 182 20.88 -13.45 -18.57
C VAL A 182 20.06 -13.28 -17.30
N SER A 183 20.41 -12.27 -16.49
CA SER A 183 19.72 -12.00 -15.24
C SER A 183 18.45 -11.17 -15.50
N LEU A 184 17.29 -11.73 -15.16
CA LEU A 184 16.05 -10.97 -15.01
C LEU A 184 16.03 -10.13 -13.72
N ASN A 185 16.94 -10.43 -12.78
CA ASN A 185 16.92 -9.79 -11.47
C ASN A 185 17.31 -8.32 -11.57
N VAL A 186 16.33 -7.43 -11.42
CA VAL A 186 16.54 -6.03 -11.04
C VAL A 186 16.67 -5.93 -9.52
N ILE A 187 17.24 -4.82 -9.04
CA ILE A 187 17.27 -4.56 -7.59
C ILE A 187 15.83 -4.29 -7.15
N GLY A 188 15.27 -5.20 -6.36
CA GLY A 188 13.91 -5.06 -5.82
C GLY A 188 13.79 -3.95 -4.76
N PRO A 189 12.55 -3.59 -4.40
CA PRO A 189 12.30 -2.61 -3.34
C PRO A 189 12.67 -3.19 -1.95
N GLY A 190 13.12 -2.31 -1.05
CA GLY A 190 13.51 -2.68 0.32
C GLY A 190 14.88 -3.38 0.44
N GLY A 191 15.35 -3.57 1.68
CA GLY A 191 16.59 -4.28 1.98
C GLY A 191 17.85 -3.42 2.07
N PHE A 192 19.03 -4.04 1.92
CA PHE A 192 20.35 -3.41 2.17
C PHE A 192 20.89 -2.56 1.01
N PHE A 193 20.27 -2.64 -0.18
CA PHE A 193 20.72 -1.92 -1.37
C PHE A 193 19.92 -0.62 -1.53
N ASN A 194 20.63 0.50 -1.65
CA ASN A 194 20.00 1.80 -1.87
C ASN A 194 19.56 1.91 -3.34
N THR A 195 18.28 1.70 -3.60
CA THR A 195 17.64 1.90 -4.91
C THR A 195 17.42 3.37 -5.25
N GLY A 196 17.78 4.30 -4.36
CA GLY A 196 17.46 5.72 -4.47
C GLY A 196 16.00 6.04 -4.15
N MET A 197 15.19 5.02 -3.86
CA MET A 197 13.80 5.16 -3.46
C MET A 197 13.76 5.27 -1.94
N GLY A 198 13.31 6.42 -1.44
CA GLY A 198 13.15 6.64 0.01
C GLY A 198 12.08 5.73 0.60
N ASP A 199 11.94 5.78 1.92
CA ASP A 199 10.98 4.97 2.68
C ASP A 199 10.04 5.85 3.51
N SER A 200 9.06 5.22 4.17
CA SER A 200 8.12 5.92 5.04
C SER A 200 8.81 6.50 6.29
N SER A 201 9.99 6.01 6.65
CA SER A 201 10.77 6.50 7.78
C SER A 201 11.41 7.87 7.49
N THR A 202 11.75 8.12 6.23
CA THR A 202 12.36 9.37 5.77
C THR A 202 11.31 10.38 5.25
N SER A 203 10.15 9.91 4.78
CA SER A 203 9.05 10.74 4.27
C SER A 203 8.60 11.86 5.23
N THR A 204 8.54 13.09 4.70
CA THR A 204 7.99 14.25 5.43
C THR A 204 6.47 14.21 5.55
N ILE A 205 5.77 13.60 4.58
CA ILE A 205 4.32 13.38 4.65
C ILE A 205 4.00 12.42 5.79
N ILE A 206 4.64 11.25 5.80
CA ILE A 206 4.33 10.21 6.79
C ILE A 206 4.69 10.72 8.19
N LYS A 207 5.81 11.44 8.35
CA LYS A 207 6.15 12.11 9.62
C LYS A 207 5.06 13.07 10.09
N GLU A 208 4.50 13.87 9.18
CA GLU A 208 3.40 14.78 9.55
C GLU A 208 2.11 14.02 9.88
N LEU A 209 1.76 12.97 9.15
CA LEU A 209 0.61 12.12 9.47
C LEU A 209 0.76 11.45 10.85
N ARG A 210 1.94 10.88 11.14
CA ARG A 210 2.30 10.34 12.46
C ARG A 210 2.18 11.41 13.55
N ALA A 211 2.68 12.63 13.30
CA ALA A 211 2.62 13.73 14.25
C ALA A 211 1.20 14.28 14.46
N GLN A 212 0.34 14.27 13.43
CA GLN A 212 -1.08 14.57 13.54
C GLN A 212 -1.79 13.53 14.40
N HIS A 213 -1.52 12.25 14.15
CA HIS A 213 -2.13 11.14 14.88
C HIS A 213 -1.70 11.07 16.35
N ALA A 214 -0.39 11.15 16.63
CA ALA A 214 0.14 11.02 17.99
C ALA A 214 -0.02 12.29 18.84
N LYS A 215 -0.07 13.47 18.22
CA LYS A 215 -0.12 14.77 18.91
C LYS A 215 -1.10 15.73 18.19
N PRO A 216 -2.42 15.42 18.17
CA PRO A 216 -3.41 16.23 17.45
C PRO A 216 -3.53 17.65 18.03
N ASP A 217 -3.34 17.79 19.34
CA ASP A 217 -3.50 19.06 20.07
C ASP A 217 -2.20 19.87 20.22
N ALA A 218 -1.11 19.46 19.57
CA ALA A 218 0.13 20.22 19.55
C ALA A 218 0.24 21.10 18.29
N CYS A 219 1.00 22.19 18.41
CA CYS A 219 1.34 23.03 17.27
C CYS A 219 2.13 22.23 16.23
N GLY A 220 1.64 22.12 15.00
CA GLY A 220 2.35 21.41 13.93
C GLY A 220 3.67 22.03 13.51
N GLY A 221 3.88 23.33 13.81
CA GLY A 221 5.12 24.03 13.44
C GLY A 221 6.24 23.97 14.49
N CYS A 222 5.91 23.90 15.79
CA CYS A 222 6.90 23.95 16.87
C CYS A 222 6.63 23.02 18.05
N GLY A 223 5.52 22.28 18.06
CA GLY A 223 5.22 21.25 19.05
C GLY A 223 4.66 21.74 20.40
N VAL A 224 4.50 23.05 20.62
CA VAL A 224 3.90 23.57 21.86
C VAL A 224 2.42 23.19 21.98
N LYS A 225 1.95 22.97 23.22
CA LYS A 225 0.55 22.60 23.52
C LYS A 225 -0.39 23.78 23.73
N ALA A 226 0.15 24.98 23.93
CA ALA A 226 -0.61 26.22 24.12
C ALA A 226 0.11 27.40 23.47
N GLN A 227 -0.61 28.50 23.24
CA GLN A 227 0.00 29.75 22.82
C GLN A 227 0.83 30.37 23.95
N GLN A 228 1.77 31.27 23.62
CA GLN A 228 2.58 32.00 24.62
C GLN A 228 1.71 32.84 25.57
N SER A 229 0.54 33.29 25.10
CA SER A 229 -0.46 34.03 25.87
C SER A 229 -1.32 33.14 26.79
N GLY A 230 -1.13 31.81 26.76
CA GLY A 230 -2.01 30.84 27.44
C GLY A 230 -3.31 30.52 26.68
N ALA A 231 -3.58 31.19 25.55
CA ALA A 231 -4.76 30.93 24.74
C ALA A 231 -4.68 29.59 23.97
N ALA A 232 -5.85 29.11 23.55
CA ALA A 232 -5.99 27.89 22.76
C ALA A 232 -5.29 28.01 21.39
N LEU A 233 -4.78 26.89 20.88
CA LEU A 233 -4.14 26.86 19.56
C LEU A 233 -5.16 27.13 18.44
N LEU A 234 -4.70 27.84 17.40
CA LEU A 234 -5.46 28.08 16.17
C LEU A 234 -5.61 26.76 15.40
N GLN A 235 -6.77 26.51 14.81
CA GLN A 235 -6.97 25.37 13.93
C GLN A 235 -6.71 25.76 12.47
N CYS A 236 -6.23 24.80 11.68
CA CYS A 236 -6.17 24.94 10.23
C CYS A 236 -7.57 25.23 9.69
N ALA A 237 -7.77 26.39 9.06
CA ALA A 237 -9.09 26.80 8.57
C ALA A 237 -9.69 25.83 7.52
N LYS A 238 -8.85 25.10 6.78
CA LYS A 238 -9.30 24.17 5.74
C LYS A 238 -9.71 22.81 6.30
N CYS A 239 -8.81 22.12 6.98
CA CYS A 239 -9.05 20.75 7.44
C CYS A 239 -9.48 20.63 8.89
N LYS A 240 -9.31 21.67 9.71
CA LYS A 240 -9.51 21.68 11.18
C LYS A 240 -8.76 20.62 11.99
N ASN A 241 -8.04 19.70 11.33
CA ASN A 241 -7.33 18.54 11.88
C ASN A 241 -5.89 18.83 12.34
N ARG A 242 -5.41 20.07 12.22
CA ARG A 242 -4.08 20.46 12.68
C ARG A 242 -4.12 21.80 13.37
N ARG A 243 -3.38 21.91 14.48
CA ARG A 243 -3.33 23.11 15.32
C ARG A 243 -2.00 23.86 15.20
N TYR A 244 -2.04 25.16 15.50
CA TYR A 244 -0.89 26.06 15.42
C TYR A 244 -0.93 27.11 16.54
N CYS A 245 0.22 27.44 17.13
CA CYS A 245 0.30 28.52 18.12
C CYS A 245 0.25 29.92 17.49
N SER A 246 0.53 30.04 16.19
CA SER A 246 0.45 31.30 15.45
C SER A 246 0.31 31.05 13.95
N SER A 247 -0.18 32.06 13.22
CA SER A 247 -0.24 32.05 11.75
C SER A 247 1.16 31.93 11.12
N THR A 248 2.21 32.42 11.79
CA THR A 248 3.61 32.23 11.39
C THR A 248 4.02 30.76 11.40
N CYS A 249 3.68 30.03 12.46
CA CYS A 249 3.92 28.58 12.52
C CYS A 249 3.16 27.83 11.44
N GLN A 250 1.90 28.21 11.20
CA GLN A 250 1.09 27.63 10.11
C GLN A 250 1.75 27.86 8.74
N LYS A 251 2.13 29.09 8.39
CA LYS A 251 2.76 29.43 7.11
C LYS A 251 4.07 28.67 6.88
N LYS A 252 4.92 28.56 7.92
CA LYS A 252 6.18 27.80 7.83
C LYS A 252 5.93 26.31 7.59
N HIS A 253 4.97 25.74 8.33
CA HIS A 253 4.64 24.33 8.27
C HIS A 253 3.79 23.94 7.04
N TRP A 254 3.15 24.92 6.39
CA TRP A 254 2.26 24.72 5.24
C TRP A 254 2.91 23.95 4.08
N LYS A 255 4.23 24.09 3.87
CA LYS A 255 4.97 23.36 2.83
C LYS A 255 4.76 21.85 2.90
N VAL A 256 4.64 21.30 4.12
CA VAL A 256 4.38 19.88 4.38
C VAL A 256 2.87 19.65 4.54
N HIS A 257 2.21 20.42 5.42
CA HIS A 257 0.80 20.20 5.76
C HIS A 257 -0.14 20.23 4.54
N LYS A 258 0.13 21.07 3.53
CA LYS A 258 -0.72 21.17 2.34
C LYS A 258 -0.93 19.84 1.61
N ARG A 259 0.03 18.91 1.70
CA ARG A 259 -0.04 17.60 1.04
C ARG A 259 -0.95 16.61 1.78
N VAL A 260 -1.23 16.87 3.06
CA VAL A 260 -2.07 16.02 3.93
C VAL A 260 -3.32 16.75 4.44
N CYS A 261 -3.49 18.01 4.05
CA CYS A 261 -4.60 18.85 4.48
C CYS A 261 -5.89 18.43 3.77
N ASP A 262 -6.72 17.69 4.49
CA ASP A 262 -7.96 17.12 3.96
C ASP A 262 -9.21 17.72 4.64
N PRO A 263 -10.07 18.43 3.89
CA PRO A 263 -11.31 18.97 4.43
C PRO A 263 -12.41 17.93 4.67
N THR A 264 -12.31 16.69 4.14
CA THR A 264 -13.41 15.71 4.21
C THR A 264 -13.46 14.90 5.50
N LEU A 265 -12.62 15.24 6.49
CA LEU A 265 -12.56 14.57 7.79
C LEU A 265 -13.32 15.35 8.90
N TYR A 266 -14.12 16.36 8.52
CA TYR A 266 -15.00 17.15 9.39
C TYR A 266 -16.34 17.46 8.73
#